data_AF-A0A4R2IZD0-F1
#
_entry.id   AF-A0A4R2IZD0-F1
#
_cell.length_a   1.000
_cell.length_b   1.000
_cell.length_c   1.000
_cell.angle_alpha   90.00
_cell.angle_beta   90.00
_cell.angle_gamma   90.00
#
_symmetry.space_group_name_H-M   'P 1'
#
loop_
_entity.id
_entity.type
_entity.pdbx_description
1 polymer ?
#
loop_
_entity_poly.entity_id
_entity_poly.type
_entity_poly.pdbx_seq_one_letter_code
_entity_poly.pdbx_strand_id
1 'polypeptide(L)'
;MFRRKHLHAPPVAVRPGTLDVADDNDDPMLPVLTQAEILAAVNLLEHYIQLSPGDHPTDLAGTLIVRLLDRLHRLDNLDSPEPAH
;
A
#
# COMPACT_ATOMS: atom_id res chain seq x y z
N MET A 1 -31.11 23.74 18.59
CA MET A 1 -31.23 22.74 17.49
C MET A 1 -29.91 22.71 16.73
N PHE A 2 -29.12 21.64 16.85
CA PHE A 2 -27.77 21.55 16.28
C PHE A 2 -27.80 20.86 14.91
N ARG A 3 -27.32 21.55 13.87
CA ARG A 3 -27.28 21.10 12.48
C ARG A 3 -26.01 20.26 12.27
N ARG A 4 -26.15 18.95 12.07
CA ARG A 4 -25.04 18.05 11.71
C ARG A 4 -24.50 18.46 10.33
N LYS A 5 -23.25 18.93 10.29
CA LYS A 5 -22.50 19.10 9.05
C LYS A 5 -22.02 17.71 8.64
N HIS A 6 -22.61 17.16 7.58
CA HIS A 6 -22.07 15.97 6.92
C HIS A 6 -20.70 16.34 6.33
N LEU A 7 -19.64 15.81 6.93
CA LEU A 7 -18.30 15.89 6.35
C LEU A 7 -18.29 14.97 5.13
N HIS A 8 -18.22 15.57 3.95
CA HIS A 8 -18.05 14.90 2.67
C HIS A 8 -16.62 14.33 2.62
N ALA A 9 -16.47 13.03 2.86
CA ALA A 9 -15.23 12.34 2.50
C ALA A 9 -15.09 12.40 0.96
N PRO A 10 -13.95 12.83 0.40
CA PRO A 10 -13.79 12.81 -1.04
C PRO A 10 -13.87 11.36 -1.52
N PRO A 11 -14.62 11.06 -2.60
CA PRO A 11 -14.62 9.73 -3.18
C PRO A 11 -13.23 9.45 -3.72
N VAL A 12 -12.56 8.42 -3.19
CA VAL A 12 -11.35 7.85 -3.80
C VAL A 12 -11.77 7.32 -5.16
N ALA A 13 -11.51 8.10 -6.21
CA ALA A 13 -11.81 7.74 -7.58
C ALA A 13 -10.85 6.64 -8.04
N VAL A 14 -11.17 5.38 -7.72
CA VAL A 14 -10.57 4.22 -8.39
C VAL A 14 -11.14 4.22 -9.81
N ARG A 15 -10.37 4.75 -10.77
CA ARG A 15 -10.76 4.73 -12.18
C ARG A 15 -10.77 3.26 -12.62
N PRO A 16 -11.88 2.70 -13.13
CA PRO A 16 -11.83 1.41 -13.78
C PRO A 16 -11.12 1.62 -15.11
N GLY A 17 -9.85 1.24 -15.18
CA GLY A 17 -9.15 1.07 -16.45
C GLY A 17 -9.88 -0.01 -17.23
N THR A 18 -10.44 0.35 -18.38
CA THR A 18 -11.00 -0.58 -19.35
C THR A 18 -9.92 -1.55 -19.76
N LEU A 19 -10.08 -2.81 -19.36
CA LEU A 19 -9.21 -3.93 -19.67
C LEU A 19 -9.36 -4.25 -21.16
N ASP A 20 -8.49 -3.68 -21.99
CA ASP A 20 -8.27 -4.15 -23.35
C ASP A 20 -7.38 -5.38 -23.25
N VAL A 21 -7.91 -6.54 -23.62
CA VAL A 21 -7.22 -7.82 -23.48
C VAL A 21 -6.29 -7.97 -24.68
N ALA A 22 -5.14 -7.29 -24.61
CA ALA A 22 -4.00 -7.59 -25.46
C ALA A 22 -3.25 -8.77 -24.84
N ASP A 23 -3.27 -9.88 -25.56
CA ASP A 23 -2.45 -11.06 -25.36
C ASP A 23 -0.99 -10.69 -25.64
N ASP A 24 -0.29 -10.17 -24.62
CA ASP A 24 1.16 -9.96 -24.67
C ASP A 24 1.77 -10.52 -23.40
N ASN A 25 2.91 -11.20 -23.56
CA ASN A 25 3.70 -11.84 -22.52
C ASN A 25 4.43 -10.78 -21.67
N ASP A 26 3.79 -9.65 -21.41
CA ASP A 26 4.23 -8.66 -20.45
C ASP A 26 3.92 -9.21 -19.06
N ASP A 27 4.93 -9.84 -18.44
CA ASP A 27 5.01 -9.96 -16.99
C ASP A 27 4.61 -8.59 -16.43
N PRO A 28 3.43 -8.42 -15.83
CA PRO A 28 2.89 -7.10 -15.57
C PRO A 28 3.90 -6.43 -14.65
N MET A 29 4.61 -5.43 -15.19
CA MET A 29 5.67 -4.76 -14.43
C MET A 29 4.97 -4.10 -13.26
N LEU A 30 4.99 -4.78 -12.12
CA LEU A 30 4.23 -4.36 -10.95
C LEU A 30 4.73 -2.96 -10.61
N PRO A 31 3.83 -1.96 -10.53
CA PRO A 31 4.26 -0.60 -10.28
C PRO A 31 5.11 -0.57 -9.01
N VAL A 32 6.31 0.00 -9.14
CA VAL A 32 7.21 0.21 -8.01
C VAL A 32 6.50 1.14 -7.05
N LEU A 33 6.03 0.60 -5.92
CA LEU A 33 5.38 1.39 -4.88
C LEU A 33 6.34 2.48 -4.39
N THR A 34 5.86 3.71 -4.39
CA THR A 34 6.50 4.84 -3.73
C THR A 34 6.49 4.65 -2.21
N GLN A 35 7.34 5.38 -1.48
CA GLN A 35 7.36 5.36 -0.02
C GLN A 35 5.99 5.64 0.60
N ALA A 36 5.25 6.62 0.06
CA ALA A 36 3.91 6.97 0.55
C ALA A 36 2.91 5.82 0.35
N GLU A 37 2.97 5.13 -0.79
CA GLU A 37 2.11 3.98 -1.09
C GLU A 37 2.47 2.77 -0.23
N ILE A 38 3.75 2.54 0.07
CA ILE A 38 4.19 1.49 0.99
C ILE A 38 3.60 1.73 2.38
N LEU A 39 3.68 2.95 2.90
CA LEU A 39 3.10 3.30 4.21
C LEU A 39 1.57 3.16 4.23
N ALA A 40 0.89 3.59 3.16
CA ALA A 40 -0.56 3.43 3.05
C ALA A 40 -0.96 1.94 3.03
N ALA A 41 -0.21 1.09 2.32
CA ALA A 41 -0.45 -0.35 2.28
C ALA A 41 -0.23 -1.02 3.64
N VAL A 42 0.82 -0.65 4.37
CA VAL A 42 1.07 -1.14 5.73
C VAL A 42 -0.10 -0.79 6.65
N ASN A 43 -0.55 0.47 6.65
CA ASN A 43 -1.67 0.89 7.50
C ASN A 43 -2.99 0.15 7.17
N LEU A 44 -3.23 -0.15 5.88
CA LEU A 44 -4.40 -0.92 5.47
C LEU A 44 -4.32 -2.37 5.96
N LEU A 45 -3.14 -3.00 5.86
CA LEU A 45 -2.91 -4.36 6.33
C LEU A 45 -3.01 -4.47 7.86
N GLU A 46 -2.50 -3.49 8.60
CA GLU A 46 -2.65 -3.43 10.06
C GLU A 46 -4.12 -3.31 10.46
N HIS A 47 -4.89 -2.47 9.76
CA HIS A 47 -6.32 -2.36 10.01
C HIS A 47 -7.07 -3.66 9.67
N TYR A 48 -6.68 -4.34 8.59
CA TYR A 48 -7.23 -5.64 8.23
C TYR A 48 -6.99 -6.70 9.33
N ILE A 49 -5.77 -6.76 9.86
CA ILE A 49 -5.41 -7.68 10.97
C ILE A 49 -6.26 -7.40 12.21
N GLN A 50 -6.51 -6.14 12.53
CA GLN A 50 -7.35 -5.74 13.67
C GLN A 50 -8.81 -6.15 13.51
N LEU A 51 -9.32 -6.18 12.27
CA LEU A 51 -10.71 -6.54 11.97
C LEU A 51 -10.93 -8.07 11.93
N SER A 52 -9.91 -8.85 11.56
CA SER A 52 -9.99 -10.32 11.47
C SER A 52 -8.85 -11.00 12.25
N PRO A 53 -8.84 -10.91 13.60
CA PRO A 53 -7.80 -11.53 14.39
C PRO A 53 -7.92 -13.07 14.35
N GLY A 54 -6.84 -13.75 13.95
CA GLY A 54 -6.72 -15.21 14.03
C GLY A 54 -7.04 -16.00 12.76
N ASP A 55 -7.32 -15.33 11.64
CA ASP A 55 -7.50 -15.99 10.35
C ASP A 55 -6.15 -16.17 9.62
N HIS A 56 -5.98 -17.24 8.84
CA HIS A 56 -4.81 -17.45 7.98
C HIS A 56 -4.38 -16.24 7.11
N PRO A 57 -5.29 -15.44 6.51
CA PRO A 57 -4.93 -14.19 5.83
C PRO A 57 -4.25 -13.14 6.73
N THR A 58 -4.39 -13.22 8.05
CA THR A 58 -3.75 -12.33 9.02
C THR A 58 -2.24 -12.62 9.12
N ASP A 59 -1.84 -13.89 9.00
CA ASP A 59 -0.42 -14.29 8.94
C ASP A 59 0.24 -13.80 7.65
N LEU A 60 -0.49 -13.92 6.52
CA LEU A 60 -0.04 -13.38 5.24
C LEU A 60 0.09 -11.85 5.30
N ALA A 61 -0.90 -11.16 5.86
CA ALA A 61 -0.87 -9.71 6.02
C ALA A 61 0.33 -9.26 6.87
N GLY A 62 0.62 -9.96 7.99
CA GLY A 62 1.80 -9.70 8.81
C GLY A 62 3.11 -9.88 8.02
N THR A 63 3.20 -10.94 7.21
CA THR A 63 4.37 -11.17 6.35
C THR A 63 4.55 -10.06 5.31
N LEU A 64 3.45 -9.58 4.72
CA LEU A 64 3.48 -8.49 3.74
C LEU A 64 3.92 -7.17 4.37
N ILE A 65 3.45 -6.86 5.59
CA ILE A 65 3.88 -5.66 6.34
C ILE A 65 5.41 -5.66 6.53
N VAL A 66 5.98 -6.78 6.99
CA VAL A 66 7.43 -6.88 7.21
C VAL A 66 8.21 -6.63 5.91
N ARG A 67 7.79 -7.22 4.80
CA ARG A 67 8.46 -7.04 3.49
C ARG A 67 8.34 -5.61 2.98
N LEU A 68 7.19 -4.97 3.19
CA LEU A 68 6.95 -3.59 2.81
C LEU A 68 7.83 -2.62 3.61
N LEU A 69 7.94 -2.81 4.92
CA LEU A 69 8.82 -2.00 5.77
C LEU A 69 10.30 -2.20 5.46
N ASP A 70 10.73 -3.44 5.16
CA ASP A 70 12.11 -3.69 4.72
C ASP A 70 12.40 -3.01 3.38
N ARG A 71 11.47 -3.08 2.43
CA ARG A 71 11.59 -2.33 1.17
C ARG A 71 11.68 -0.83 1.40
N LEU A 72 10.88 -0.29 2.31
CA LEU A 72 10.90 1.12 2.65
C LEU A 72 12.26 1.56 3.21
N HIS A 73 12.81 0.78 4.14
CA HIS A 73 14.13 1.03 4.70
C HIS A 73 15.23 1.02 3.64
N ARG A 74 15.14 0.12 2.64
CA ARG A 74 16.10 0.12 1.52
C ARG A 74 15.96 1.35 0.62
N LEU A 75 14.76 1.86 0.41
CA LEU A 75 14.53 3.10 -0.35
C LEU A 75 15.12 4.31 0.39
N ASP A 76 14.92 4.40 1.69
CA ASP A 76 15.45 5.49 2.53
C ASP A 76 16.99 5.53 2.52
N ASN A 77 17.65 4.36 2.55
CA ASN A 77 19.11 4.25 2.45
C ASN A 77 19.66 4.56 1.05
N LEU A 78 18.85 4.47 -0.01
CA LEU A 78 19.28 4.85 -1.37
C LEU A 78 19.30 6.38 -1.56
N ASP A 79 18.47 7.11 -0.81
CA ASP A 79 18.42 8.58 -0.82
C ASP A 79 19.45 9.24 0.11
N SER A 80 20.09 8.47 1.00
CA SER A 80 21.17 8.93 1.88
C SER A 80 22.52 8.26 1.54
N PRO A 81 23.28 8.77 0.55
CA PRO A 81 24.64 8.26 0.32
C PRO A 81 25.50 8.55 1.55
N GLU A 82 26.15 7.52 2.09
CA GLU A 82 27.18 7.65 3.13
C GLU A 82 28.20 8.75 2.74
N PRO A 83 28.60 9.63 3.66
CA PRO A 83 29.71 10.54 3.40
C PRO A 83 30.99 9.71 3.31
N ALA A 84 31.56 9.61 2.10
CA ALA A 84 32.88 9.02 1.90
C ALA A 84 33.91 9.76 2.77
N HIS A 85 34.49 9.05 3.74
CA HIS A 85 35.63 9.50 4.55
C HIS A 85 36.94 9.35 3.79
#